data_AF-A0A565CUS3-F1
#
_entry.id   AF-A0A565CUS3-F1
#
_cell.length_a   1.000
_cell.length_b   1.000
_cell.length_c   1.000
_cell.angle_alpha   90.00
_cell.angle_beta   90.00
_cell.angle_gamma   90.00
#
_symmetry.space_group_name_H-M   'P 1'
#
loop_
_entity.id
_entity.type
_entity.pdbx_description
1 polymer ?
#
loop_
_entity_poly.entity_id
_entity_poly.type
_entity_poly.pdbx_seq_one_letter_code
_entity_poly.pdbx_strand_id
1 'polypeptide(L)'
;MAMKLELLGKEVIKPASPNHLQTLQLSLFDQFLPSTYVSALFFYNDQVNQQDIIVQRLKSSLSQTLSLFYPLAGRIKEGVTVDCNDEGALFTEARADVLLSDLLRNPSDAVIFFRDRGYAVSVSVSHKICDAASLSSFVCSWTKAAKGYADDIVNPEFAASLFYPPADTSIEFFPLLVHETKSKTKRFVFGSLMIEKLKSRASCSKRVPQATRVESITALLLRCATKTRRSKA
;
A
#
# COMPACT_ATOMS: atom_id res chain seq x y z
N MET A 1 24.94 10.25 -2.59
CA MET A 1 25.46 8.93 -2.19
C MET A 1 24.39 7.90 -2.48
N ALA A 2 24.76 6.75 -3.06
CA ALA A 2 23.83 5.63 -3.22
C ALA A 2 23.62 4.98 -1.84
N MET A 3 22.36 4.72 -1.47
CA MET A 3 22.02 3.98 -0.25
C MET A 3 22.53 2.55 -0.38
N LYS A 4 23.33 2.09 0.59
CA LYS A 4 23.73 0.68 0.70
C LYS A 4 22.81 -0.01 1.70
N LEU A 5 22.02 -0.94 1.21
CA LEU A 5 21.18 -1.85 2.00
C LEU A 5 21.94 -3.15 2.23
N GLU A 6 22.05 -3.57 3.48
CA GLU A 6 22.52 -4.88 3.88
C GLU A 6 21.30 -5.76 4.19
N LEU A 7 21.14 -6.86 3.46
CA LEU A 7 20.07 -7.82 3.72
C LEU A 7 20.44 -8.66 4.96
N LEU A 8 19.61 -8.60 5.99
CA LEU A 8 19.81 -9.37 7.23
C LEU A 8 19.13 -10.75 7.15
N GLY A 9 17.94 -10.81 6.54
CA GLY A 9 17.17 -12.04 6.47
C GLY A 9 15.95 -11.97 5.56
N LYS A 10 15.48 -13.14 5.14
CA LYS A 10 14.22 -13.33 4.42
C LYS A 10 13.50 -14.54 4.98
N GLU A 11 12.22 -14.39 5.24
CA GLU A 11 11.39 -15.44 5.78
C GLU A 11 10.00 -15.38 5.15
N VAL A 12 9.33 -16.52 5.03
CA VAL A 12 7.95 -16.58 4.58
C VAL A 12 7.05 -16.79 5.80
N ILE A 13 6.21 -15.80 6.09
CA ILE A 13 5.32 -15.79 7.24
C ILE A 13 3.98 -16.38 6.83
N LYS A 14 3.66 -17.55 7.40
CA LYS A 14 2.39 -18.26 7.19
C LYS A 14 1.32 -17.76 8.16
N PRO A 15 0.04 -17.91 7.83
CA PRO A 15 -1.04 -17.62 8.78
C PRO A 15 -0.92 -18.51 10.03
N ALA A 16 -1.31 -17.96 11.18
CA ALA A 16 -1.23 -18.66 12.47
C ALA A 16 -2.22 -19.82 12.58
N SER A 17 -3.31 -19.75 11.83
CA SER A 17 -4.35 -20.78 11.73
C SER A 17 -4.61 -21.09 10.26
N PRO A 18 -4.72 -22.37 9.89
CA PRO A 18 -4.95 -22.75 8.50
C PRO A 18 -6.30 -22.24 8.01
N ASN A 19 -6.34 -21.85 6.74
CA ASN A 19 -7.56 -21.46 6.06
C ASN A 19 -8.28 -22.71 5.51
N HIS A 20 -9.62 -22.69 5.59
CA HIS A 20 -10.47 -23.78 5.07
C HIS A 20 -11.00 -23.50 3.65
N LEU A 21 -10.90 -22.25 3.16
CA LEU A 21 -11.36 -21.84 1.83
C LEU A 21 -10.23 -22.00 0.82
N GLN A 22 -10.43 -22.73 -0.28
CA GLN A 22 -9.33 -22.99 -1.22
C GLN A 22 -9.09 -21.84 -2.20
N THR A 23 -10.13 -21.16 -2.68
CA THR A 23 -9.98 -20.20 -3.78
C THR A 23 -10.85 -18.97 -3.59
N LEU A 24 -10.28 -17.78 -3.78
CA LEU A 24 -11.01 -16.52 -3.92
C LEU A 24 -11.10 -16.12 -5.39
N GLN A 25 -12.31 -15.79 -5.85
CA GLN A 25 -12.54 -15.26 -7.18
C GLN A 25 -12.31 -13.75 -7.21
N LEU A 26 -11.55 -13.26 -8.20
CA LEU A 26 -11.34 -11.83 -8.38
C LEU A 26 -12.55 -11.19 -9.07
N SER A 27 -12.93 -10.00 -8.61
CA SER A 27 -14.04 -9.26 -9.20
C SER A 27 -13.71 -8.75 -10.60
N LEU A 28 -14.73 -8.26 -11.31
CA LEU A 28 -14.55 -7.55 -12.58
C LEU A 28 -13.42 -6.52 -12.51
N PHE A 29 -13.44 -5.64 -11.50
CA PHE A 29 -12.48 -4.55 -11.36
C PHE A 29 -11.07 -5.06 -11.07
N ASP A 30 -10.93 -6.08 -10.24
CA ASP A 30 -9.66 -6.70 -9.89
C ASP A 30 -8.95 -7.29 -11.12
N GLN A 31 -9.72 -7.89 -12.02
CA GLN A 31 -9.19 -8.49 -13.26
C GLN A 31 -8.69 -7.44 -14.26
N PHE A 32 -9.28 -6.24 -14.27
CA PHE A 32 -8.85 -5.12 -15.12
C PHE A 32 -7.57 -4.44 -14.64
N LEU A 33 -7.22 -4.59 -13.36
CA LEU A 33 -6.03 -3.95 -12.80
C LEU A 33 -4.76 -4.64 -13.32
N PRO A 34 -3.71 -3.87 -13.65
CA PRO A 34 -2.44 -4.45 -14.05
C PRO A 34 -1.79 -5.16 -12.85
N SER A 35 -0.98 -6.19 -13.13
CA SER A 35 -0.18 -6.91 -12.14
C SER A 35 0.95 -6.03 -11.58
N THR A 36 0.57 -5.05 -10.77
CA THR A 36 1.43 -4.09 -10.09
C THR A 36 1.24 -4.23 -8.59
N TYR A 37 2.22 -3.74 -7.84
CA TYR A 37 2.16 -3.71 -6.39
C TYR A 37 1.89 -2.28 -5.92
N VAL A 38 1.03 -2.15 -4.92
CA VAL A 38 0.89 -0.93 -4.13
C VAL A 38 1.66 -1.08 -2.84
N SER A 39 2.48 -0.07 -2.56
CA SER A 39 3.36 -0.07 -1.41
C SER A 39 3.10 1.14 -0.51
N ALA A 40 3.03 0.90 0.79
CA ALA A 40 3.05 1.92 1.83
C ALA A 40 4.39 1.83 2.58
N LEU A 41 4.97 2.98 2.94
CA LEU A 41 6.20 3.06 3.71
C LEU A 41 5.96 3.91 4.96
N PHE A 42 6.20 3.32 6.13
CA PHE A 42 6.06 3.96 7.43
C PHE A 42 7.43 4.09 8.08
N PHE A 43 7.69 5.23 8.70
CA PHE A 43 8.94 5.52 9.39
C PHE A 43 8.66 5.75 10.87
N TYR A 44 9.43 5.09 11.70
CA TYR A 44 9.32 5.12 13.15
C TYR A 44 10.67 5.52 13.74
N ASN A 45 10.59 6.37 14.76
CA ASN A 45 11.74 6.67 15.60
C ASN A 45 11.70 5.72 16.78
N ASP A 46 12.76 4.94 17.00
CA ASP A 46 12.89 4.09 18.17
C ASP A 46 14.00 4.63 19.09
N GLN A 47 13.66 4.80 20.36
CA GLN A 47 14.58 5.33 21.37
C GLN A 47 15.32 4.20 22.09
N VAL A 48 14.86 2.95 21.95
CA VAL A 48 15.36 1.79 22.70
C VAL A 48 15.90 0.75 21.72
N ASN A 49 17.10 0.22 21.97
CA ASN A 49 17.75 -0.72 21.04
C ASN A 49 17.16 -2.14 21.16
N GLN A 50 15.92 -2.35 20.69
CA GLN A 50 15.16 -3.61 20.81
C GLN A 50 14.77 -4.19 19.44
N GLN A 51 15.68 -4.14 18.47
CA GLN A 51 15.47 -4.62 17.10
C GLN A 51 14.85 -6.03 17.05
N ASP A 52 15.42 -6.99 17.77
CA ASP A 52 14.95 -8.39 17.73
C ASP A 52 13.53 -8.55 18.27
N ILE A 53 13.18 -7.83 19.34
CA ILE A 53 11.83 -7.85 19.92
C ILE A 53 10.82 -7.26 18.93
N ILE A 54 11.17 -6.18 18.25
CA ILE A 54 10.33 -5.55 17.23
C ILE A 54 10.11 -6.51 16.07
N VAL A 55 11.17 -7.11 15.53
CA VAL A 55 11.08 -8.08 14.43
C VAL A 55 10.19 -9.26 14.82
N GLN A 56 10.42 -9.87 15.98
CA GLN A 56 9.61 -11.00 16.45
C GLN A 56 8.15 -10.63 16.63
N ARG A 57 7.86 -9.45 17.20
CA ARG A 57 6.51 -8.94 17.34
C ARG A 57 5.84 -8.70 15.99
N LEU A 58 6.55 -8.11 15.02
CA LEU A 58 6.04 -7.88 13.67
C LEU A 58 5.73 -9.21 12.95
N LYS A 59 6.61 -10.20 13.01
CA LYS A 59 6.40 -11.52 12.41
C LYS A 59 5.22 -12.26 13.03
N SER A 60 5.17 -12.33 14.36
CA SER A 60 4.09 -13.03 15.08
C SER A 60 2.72 -12.39 14.81
N SER A 61 2.63 -11.06 14.89
CA SER A 61 1.39 -10.34 14.58
C SER A 61 1.00 -10.39 13.10
N LEU A 62 1.97 -10.48 12.19
CA LEU A 62 1.70 -10.67 10.77
C LEU A 62 1.07 -12.05 10.54
N SER A 63 1.62 -13.09 11.15
CA SER A 63 1.07 -14.45 11.10
C SER A 63 -0.38 -14.49 11.60
N GLN A 64 -0.69 -13.83 12.73
CA GLN A 64 -2.07 -13.72 13.24
C GLN A 64 -2.98 -12.95 12.29
N THR A 65 -2.49 -11.85 11.72
CA THR A 65 -3.31 -11.02 10.81
C THR A 65 -3.61 -11.74 9.51
N LEU A 66 -2.65 -12.51 8.98
CA LEU A 66 -2.82 -13.31 7.76
C LEU A 66 -3.88 -14.40 7.92
N SER A 67 -4.15 -14.89 9.13
CA SER A 67 -5.28 -15.79 9.37
C SER A 67 -6.62 -15.15 8.99
N LEU A 68 -6.78 -13.85 9.26
CA LEU A 68 -8.00 -13.11 8.94
C LEU A 68 -7.97 -12.62 7.49
N PHE A 69 -6.81 -12.19 7.02
CA PHE A 69 -6.58 -11.72 5.65
C PHE A 69 -5.99 -12.84 4.78
N TYR A 70 -6.61 -14.02 4.82
CA TYR A 70 -6.11 -15.25 4.21
C TYR A 70 -5.74 -15.15 2.72
N PRO A 71 -6.42 -14.35 1.85
CA PRO A 71 -5.99 -14.24 0.45
C PRO A 71 -4.59 -13.63 0.29
N LEU A 72 -4.14 -12.82 1.25
CA LEU A 72 -2.81 -12.21 1.23
C LEU A 72 -1.68 -13.22 1.52
N ALA A 73 -2.01 -14.39 2.06
CA ALA A 73 -1.09 -15.52 2.21
C ALA A 73 -1.11 -16.48 1.01
N GLY A 74 -1.98 -16.25 0.03
CA GLY A 74 -2.16 -17.12 -1.14
C GLY A 74 -1.30 -16.74 -2.35
N ARG A 75 -1.69 -17.25 -3.52
CA ARG A 75 -1.06 -16.97 -4.83
C ARG A 75 -2.10 -16.61 -5.88
N ILE A 76 -1.89 -15.50 -6.59
CA ILE A 76 -2.73 -15.12 -7.73
C ILE A 76 -2.48 -16.09 -8.88
N LYS A 77 -3.54 -16.71 -9.40
CA LYS A 77 -3.51 -17.61 -10.58
C LYS A 77 -4.15 -16.91 -11.77
N GLU A 78 -3.37 -16.84 -12.86
CA GLU A 78 -3.79 -16.31 -14.17
C GLU A 78 -4.41 -14.90 -14.12
N GLY A 79 -4.21 -14.18 -13.01
CA GLY A 79 -4.77 -12.86 -12.82
C GLY A 79 -6.29 -12.81 -12.61
N VAL A 80 -6.94 -13.95 -12.35
CA VAL A 80 -8.42 -14.08 -12.20
C VAL A 80 -8.86 -14.69 -10.88
N THR A 81 -7.99 -15.44 -10.22
CA THR A 81 -8.26 -16.07 -8.91
C THR A 81 -7.08 -15.91 -7.97
N VAL A 82 -7.33 -16.10 -6.68
CA VAL A 82 -6.30 -16.32 -5.67
C VAL A 82 -6.48 -17.73 -5.11
N ASP A 83 -5.44 -18.54 -5.21
CA ASP A 83 -5.33 -19.80 -4.48
C ASP A 83 -4.92 -19.48 -3.04
N CYS A 84 -5.85 -19.64 -2.10
CA CYS A 84 -5.68 -19.31 -0.70
C CYS A 84 -4.98 -20.46 0.06
N ASN A 85 -3.79 -20.82 -0.44
CA ASN A 85 -3.05 -22.03 -0.11
C ASN A 85 -2.08 -21.92 1.10
N ASP A 86 -2.21 -20.84 1.89
CA ASP A 86 -1.38 -20.56 3.07
C ASP A 86 0.14 -20.63 2.82
N GLU A 87 0.61 -20.41 1.59
CA GLU A 87 2.04 -20.36 1.30
C GLU A 87 2.74 -19.20 2.01
N GLY A 88 2.00 -18.16 2.42
CA GLY A 88 2.46 -17.09 3.28
C GLY A 88 3.00 -15.86 2.53
N ALA A 89 3.31 -14.82 3.31
CA ALA A 89 3.83 -13.54 2.84
C ALA A 89 5.34 -13.42 3.08
N LEU A 90 6.07 -12.82 2.13
CA LEU A 90 7.50 -12.59 2.28
C LEU A 90 7.76 -11.46 3.29
N PHE A 91 8.59 -11.75 4.29
CA PHE A 91 9.10 -10.79 5.27
C PHE A 91 10.61 -10.65 5.07
N THR A 92 11.05 -9.43 4.73
CA THR A 92 12.45 -9.12 4.47
C THR A 92 12.97 -8.15 5.52
N GLU A 93 14.12 -8.48 6.10
CA GLU A 93 14.84 -7.65 7.06
C GLU A 93 16.10 -7.10 6.42
N ALA A 94 16.31 -5.80 6.54
CA ALA A 94 17.51 -5.15 6.05
C ALA A 94 18.02 -4.10 7.04
N ARG A 95 19.30 -3.78 6.92
CA ARG A 95 19.96 -2.68 7.61
C ARG A 95 20.43 -1.67 6.59
N ALA A 96 20.15 -0.41 6.85
CA ALA A 96 20.62 0.70 6.05
C ALA A 96 21.71 1.44 6.81
N ASP A 97 22.86 1.59 6.16
CA ASP A 97 24.05 2.22 6.74
C ASP A 97 24.01 3.76 6.65
N VAL A 98 22.82 4.32 6.86
CA VAL A 98 22.47 5.75 6.70
C VAL A 98 21.48 6.16 7.79
N LEU A 99 21.33 7.47 8.00
CA LEU A 99 20.35 8.01 8.93
C LEU A 99 18.95 7.95 8.31
N LEU A 100 17.92 7.74 9.12
CA LEU A 100 16.54 7.79 8.68
C LEU A 100 16.21 9.16 8.04
N SER A 101 16.77 10.24 8.58
CA SER A 101 16.61 11.61 8.08
C SER A 101 17.07 11.80 6.63
N ASP A 102 18.00 10.98 6.16
CA ASP A 102 18.60 11.10 4.83
C ASP A 102 17.82 10.32 3.74
N LEU A 103 16.86 9.45 4.12
CA LEU A 103 16.32 8.40 3.25
C LEU A 103 14.99 8.66 2.54
N LEU A 104 14.44 9.86 2.57
CA LEU A 104 13.07 10.12 2.08
C LEU A 104 12.88 10.05 0.54
N ARG A 105 13.58 9.17 -0.20
CA ARG A 105 13.62 9.18 -1.69
C ARG A 105 13.40 7.88 -2.45
N ASN A 106 13.44 6.66 -1.87
CA ASN A 106 13.03 5.42 -2.58
C ASN A 106 12.75 4.24 -1.61
N PRO A 107 11.51 3.71 -1.55
CA PRO A 107 11.18 2.52 -0.77
C PRO A 107 11.60 1.20 -1.44
N SER A 108 11.95 0.20 -0.63
CA SER A 108 12.03 -1.22 -0.98
C SER A 108 11.08 -2.03 -0.08
N ASP A 109 10.65 -3.20 -0.53
CA ASP A 109 9.75 -4.12 0.19
C ASP A 109 10.45 -4.82 1.39
N ALA A 110 10.89 -4.05 2.39
CA ALA A 110 11.60 -4.54 3.57
C ALA A 110 11.27 -3.75 4.84
N VAL A 111 11.43 -4.41 5.99
CA VAL A 111 11.68 -3.74 7.27
C VAL A 111 13.15 -3.32 7.29
N ILE A 112 13.39 -2.03 7.45
CA ILE A 112 14.73 -1.42 7.32
C ILE A 112 15.12 -0.75 8.63
N PHE A 113 16.22 -1.19 9.24
CA PHE A 113 16.79 -0.57 10.43
C PHE A 113 17.86 0.45 10.06
N PHE A 114 17.85 1.62 10.70
CA PHE A 114 18.79 2.72 10.46
C PHE A 114 19.80 2.87 11.59
N ARG A 115 20.93 3.54 11.29
CA ARG A 115 22.00 3.81 12.27
C ARG A 115 21.53 4.64 13.47
N ASP A 116 20.61 5.57 13.26
CA ASP A 116 20.09 6.52 14.26
C ASP A 116 18.96 5.96 15.12
N ARG A 117 18.87 4.63 15.24
CA ARG A 117 17.85 3.92 16.02
C ARG A 117 16.43 4.09 15.47
N GLY A 118 16.25 4.60 14.26
CA GLY A 118 14.97 4.53 13.56
C GLY A 118 14.75 3.19 12.85
N TYR A 119 13.50 2.90 12.48
CA TYR A 119 13.20 1.82 11.54
C TYR A 119 12.09 2.23 10.57
N ALA A 120 12.10 1.64 9.38
CA ALA A 120 11.00 1.73 8.43
C ALA A 120 10.32 0.38 8.30
N VAL A 121 9.00 0.40 8.12
CA VAL A 121 8.20 -0.76 7.72
C VAL A 121 7.55 -0.43 6.39
N SER A 122 7.89 -1.20 5.35
CA SER A 122 7.15 -1.17 4.10
C SER A 122 6.15 -2.31 4.05
N VAL A 123 4.98 -2.05 3.50
CA VAL A 123 3.98 -3.08 3.15
C VAL A 123 3.69 -2.98 1.68
N SER A 124 3.74 -4.10 0.98
CA SER A 124 3.58 -4.16 -0.47
C SER A 124 2.64 -5.31 -0.83
N VAL A 125 1.56 -5.00 -1.55
CA VAL A 125 0.51 -5.96 -1.90
C VAL A 125 0.14 -5.78 -3.36
N SER A 126 -0.22 -6.87 -4.04
CA SER A 126 -0.70 -6.77 -5.42
C SER A 126 -1.96 -5.91 -5.49
N HIS A 127 -1.98 -4.94 -6.41
CA HIS A 127 -3.12 -4.08 -6.65
C HIS A 127 -4.34 -4.85 -7.16
N LYS A 128 -4.16 -6.08 -7.67
CA LYS A 128 -5.26 -6.98 -8.08
C LYS A 128 -6.14 -7.44 -6.94
N ILE A 129 -5.67 -7.38 -5.70
CA ILE A 129 -6.41 -7.90 -4.53
C ILE A 129 -6.58 -6.85 -3.44
N CYS A 130 -6.04 -5.65 -3.66
CA CYS A 130 -5.93 -4.64 -2.62
C CYS A 130 -5.84 -3.24 -3.23
N ASP A 131 -6.86 -2.43 -3.00
CA ASP A 131 -6.78 -0.99 -3.20
C ASP A 131 -6.18 -0.29 -1.97
N ALA A 132 -6.06 1.04 -2.02
CA ALA A 132 -5.48 1.81 -0.92
C ALA A 132 -6.29 1.69 0.39
N ALA A 133 -7.62 1.58 0.30
CA ALA A 133 -8.49 1.43 1.46
C ALA A 133 -8.31 0.05 2.12
N SER A 134 -8.30 -1.01 1.32
CA SER A 134 -8.06 -2.38 1.77
C SER A 134 -6.68 -2.55 2.38
N LEU A 135 -5.65 -1.93 1.78
CA LEU A 135 -4.29 -1.92 2.32
C LEU A 135 -4.25 -1.22 3.67
N SER A 136 -4.94 -0.08 3.81
CA SER A 136 -5.06 0.62 5.09
C SER A 136 -5.76 -0.24 6.15
N SER A 137 -6.82 -0.95 5.79
CA SER A 137 -7.52 -1.87 6.70
C SER A 137 -6.58 -2.98 7.18
N PHE A 138 -5.83 -3.61 6.28
CA PHE A 138 -4.82 -4.61 6.63
C PHE A 138 -3.76 -4.06 7.59
N VAL A 139 -3.17 -2.89 7.28
CA VAL A 139 -2.14 -2.26 8.13
C VAL A 139 -2.69 -1.91 9.51
N CYS A 140 -3.91 -1.39 9.59
CA CYS A 140 -4.58 -1.11 10.85
C CYS A 140 -4.80 -2.38 11.69
N SER A 141 -5.28 -3.46 11.07
CA SER A 141 -5.46 -4.76 11.73
C SER A 141 -4.13 -5.35 12.19
N TRP A 142 -3.09 -5.29 11.35
CA TRP A 142 -1.75 -5.75 11.72
C TRP A 142 -1.18 -4.95 12.90
N THR A 143 -1.40 -3.63 12.92
CA THR A 143 -1.00 -2.77 14.05
C THR A 143 -1.74 -3.14 15.33
N LYS A 144 -3.03 -3.45 15.26
CA LYS A 144 -3.81 -3.92 16.42
C LYS A 144 -3.27 -5.24 16.96
N ALA A 145 -3.03 -6.22 16.07
CA ALA A 145 -2.42 -7.51 16.44
C ALA A 145 -1.04 -7.30 17.10
N ALA A 146 -0.18 -6.45 16.52
CA ALA A 146 1.14 -6.14 17.07
C ALA A 146 1.07 -5.49 18.46
N LYS A 147 -0.03 -4.79 18.79
CA LYS A 147 -0.27 -4.20 20.11
C LYS A 147 -0.94 -5.16 21.11
N GLY A 148 -1.28 -6.38 20.70
CA GLY A 148 -1.96 -7.36 21.53
C GLY A 148 -3.49 -7.25 21.52
N TYR A 149 -4.06 -6.49 20.58
CA TYR A 149 -5.52 -6.32 20.41
C TYR A 149 -6.03 -7.09 19.19
N ALA A 150 -5.56 -8.34 19.02
CA ALA A 150 -5.96 -9.17 17.88
C ALA A 150 -7.45 -9.51 17.90
N ASP A 151 -8.04 -9.69 19.09
CA ASP A 151 -9.45 -10.01 19.28
C ASP A 151 -10.40 -8.85 18.89
N ASP A 152 -9.88 -7.62 18.85
CA ASP A 152 -10.64 -6.40 18.47
C ASP A 152 -10.60 -6.12 16.96
N ILE A 153 -10.06 -7.06 16.17
CA ILE A 153 -9.99 -6.94 14.72
C ILE A 153 -11.34 -7.36 14.12
N VAL A 154 -11.94 -6.45 13.35
CA VAL A 154 -13.13 -6.77 12.55
C VAL A 154 -12.69 -7.63 11.37
N ASN A 155 -13.37 -8.76 11.17
CA ASN A 155 -13.06 -9.68 10.08
C ASN A 155 -13.25 -8.98 8.72
N PRO A 156 -12.25 -9.05 7.82
CA PRO A 156 -12.41 -8.54 6.47
C PRO A 156 -13.39 -9.40 5.68
N GLU A 157 -14.15 -8.77 4.81
CA GLU A 157 -15.08 -9.45 3.90
C GLU A 157 -14.45 -9.59 2.51
N PHE A 158 -14.43 -10.81 1.98
CA PHE A 158 -13.90 -11.13 0.65
C PHE A 158 -15.02 -11.54 -0.30
N ALA A 159 -15.97 -10.63 -0.50
CA ALA A 159 -17.20 -10.85 -1.27
C ALA A 159 -17.27 -10.03 -2.57
N ALA A 160 -16.19 -9.37 -2.98
CA ALA A 160 -16.20 -8.43 -4.11
C ALA A 160 -16.74 -9.04 -5.41
N SER A 161 -16.41 -10.30 -5.71
CA SER A 161 -16.90 -11.02 -6.90
C SER A 161 -18.40 -11.34 -6.86
N LEU A 162 -19.05 -11.29 -5.69
CA LEU A 162 -20.49 -11.46 -5.56
C LEU A 162 -21.25 -10.20 -5.98
N PHE A 163 -20.67 -9.02 -5.74
CA PHE A 163 -21.24 -7.73 -6.14
C PHE A 163 -20.84 -7.34 -7.56
N TYR A 164 -19.61 -7.69 -7.97
CA TYR A 164 -19.04 -7.40 -9.28
C TYR A 164 -18.53 -8.70 -9.90
N PRO A 165 -19.40 -9.46 -10.58
CA PRO A 165 -19.05 -10.76 -11.15
C PRO A 165 -17.81 -10.69 -12.04
N PRO A 166 -16.97 -11.75 -12.06
CA PRO A 166 -15.82 -11.88 -12.95
C PRO A 166 -16.12 -11.47 -14.40
N ALA A 167 -15.10 -10.95 -15.11
CA ALA A 167 -15.25 -10.66 -16.52
C ALA A 167 -15.61 -11.94 -17.29
N ASP A 168 -16.50 -11.80 -18.27
CA ASP A 168 -16.73 -12.87 -19.24
C ASP A 168 -15.46 -13.02 -20.09
N THR A 169 -14.81 -14.19 -19.98
CA THR A 169 -13.56 -14.50 -20.68
C THR A 169 -13.75 -14.59 -22.20
N SER A 170 -15.00 -14.63 -22.69
CA SER A 170 -15.31 -14.53 -24.12
C SER A 170 -15.16 -13.11 -24.67
N ILE A 171 -15.08 -12.10 -23.80
CA ILE A 171 -14.85 -10.71 -24.19
C ILE A 171 -13.36 -10.40 -23.99
N GLU A 172 -12.65 -10.12 -25.09
CA GLU A 172 -11.27 -9.65 -25.02
C GLU A 172 -11.23 -8.25 -24.38
N PHE A 173 -10.79 -8.21 -23.13
CA PHE A 173 -10.56 -6.97 -22.41
C PHE A 173 -9.07 -6.65 -22.41
N PHE A 174 -8.70 -5.49 -22.95
CA PHE A 174 -7.32 -5.00 -22.90
C PHE A 174 -7.00 -4.52 -21.47
N PRO A 175 -6.06 -5.17 -20.75
CA PRO A 175 -5.66 -4.70 -19.44
C PRO A 175 -5.02 -3.31 -19.54
N LEU A 176 -5.14 -2.52 -18.48
CA LEU A 176 -4.48 -1.21 -18.40
C LEU A 176 -2.96 -1.40 -18.51
N LEU A 177 -2.37 -0.93 -19.62
CA LEU A 177 -0.93 -1.02 -19.83
C LEU A 177 -0.21 0.10 -19.05
N VAL A 178 0.69 -0.32 -18.16
CA VAL A 178 1.63 0.60 -17.51
C VAL A 178 2.87 0.71 -18.40
N HIS A 179 3.01 1.84 -19.08
CA HIS A 179 4.21 2.13 -19.86
C HIS A 179 5.26 2.78 -18.97
N GLU A 180 6.47 2.22 -18.96
CA GLU A 180 7.62 2.90 -18.36
C GLU A 180 7.89 4.21 -19.09
N THR A 181 7.84 5.31 -18.35
CA THR A 181 8.19 6.62 -18.87
C THR A 181 9.29 7.22 -18.01
N LYS A 182 10.22 7.95 -18.63
CA LYS A 182 11.22 8.75 -17.91
C LYS A 182 10.51 9.87 -17.16
N SER A 183 10.14 9.60 -15.92
CA SER A 183 9.42 10.53 -15.05
C SER A 183 10.23 10.83 -13.78
N LYS A 184 9.98 11.99 -13.17
CA LYS A 184 10.55 12.36 -11.86
C LYS A 184 9.40 12.64 -10.91
N THR A 185 9.36 11.92 -9.80
CA THR A 185 8.35 12.13 -8.75
C THR A 185 8.82 13.23 -7.79
N LYS A 186 7.91 14.15 -7.44
CA LYS A 186 8.15 15.19 -6.44
C LYS A 186 6.96 15.28 -5.49
N ARG A 187 7.23 15.50 -4.21
CA ARG A 187 6.21 15.74 -3.18
C ARG A 187 5.99 17.25 -3.01
N PHE A 188 4.76 17.70 -3.25
CA PHE A 188 4.32 19.06 -2.98
C PHE A 188 3.47 19.07 -1.71
N VAL A 189 3.84 19.89 -0.73
CA VAL A 189 3.15 19.98 0.55
C VAL A 189 2.42 21.32 0.63
N PHE A 190 1.12 21.28 0.90
CA PHE A 190 0.28 22.47 1.03
C PHE A 190 -0.07 22.68 2.51
N GLY A 191 0.39 23.77 3.10
CA GLY A 191 0.04 24.15 4.47
C GLY A 191 -1.42 24.57 4.61
N SER A 192 -1.94 24.58 5.84
CA SER A 192 -3.34 24.92 6.15
C SER A 192 -3.80 26.25 5.55
N LEU A 193 -3.03 27.33 5.77
CA LEU A 193 -3.32 28.66 5.23
C LEU A 193 -3.39 28.68 3.69
N MET A 194 -2.54 27.90 3.03
CA MET A 194 -2.55 27.79 1.58
C MET A 194 -3.79 27.04 1.10
N ILE A 195 -4.18 25.97 1.81
CA ILE A 195 -5.40 25.21 1.51
C ILE A 195 -6.63 26.08 1.66
N GLU A 196 -6.75 26.87 2.72
CA GLU A 196 -7.87 27.80 2.93
C GLU A 196 -7.97 28.82 1.80
N LYS A 197 -6.84 29.41 1.41
CA LYS A 197 -6.76 30.32 0.26
C LYS A 197 -7.13 29.65 -1.06
N LEU A 198 -6.80 28.37 -1.25
CA LEU A 198 -7.19 27.63 -2.44
C LEU A 198 -8.70 27.33 -2.43
N LYS A 199 -9.25 26.92 -1.29
CA LYS A 199 -10.69 26.66 -1.13
C LYS A 199 -11.52 27.91 -1.41
N SER A 200 -11.14 29.07 -0.87
CA SER A 200 -11.86 30.32 -1.12
C SER A 200 -11.84 30.71 -2.60
N ARG A 201 -10.71 30.51 -3.28
CA ARG A 201 -10.59 30.79 -4.73
C ARG A 201 -11.35 29.79 -5.61
N ALA A 202 -11.40 28.53 -5.21
CA ALA A 202 -12.12 27.48 -5.95
C ALA A 202 -13.63 27.56 -5.75
N SER A 203 -14.08 28.15 -4.64
CA SER A 203 -15.50 28.39 -4.32
C SER A 203 -16.03 29.63 -5.06
N CYS A 204 -15.94 29.62 -6.40
CA CYS A 204 -16.13 30.80 -7.24
C CYS A 204 -17.42 30.79 -8.09
N SER A 205 -18.23 29.72 -8.02
CA SER A 205 -19.42 29.59 -8.87
C SER A 205 -20.60 29.01 -8.11
N LYS A 206 -21.82 29.22 -8.64
CA LYS A 206 -23.04 28.60 -8.12
C LYS A 206 -22.98 27.05 -8.10
N ARG A 207 -22.15 26.44 -8.96
CA ARG A 207 -21.98 24.98 -9.04
C ARG A 207 -21.02 24.44 -7.99
N VAL A 208 -20.10 25.28 -7.49
CA VAL A 208 -19.13 24.91 -6.44
C VAL A 208 -19.22 25.98 -5.36
N PRO A 209 -20.27 25.95 -4.52
CA PRO A 209 -20.48 26.95 -3.48
C PRO A 209 -19.45 26.83 -2.35
N GLN A 210 -18.97 25.60 -2.08
CA GLN A 210 -17.94 25.35 -1.08
C GLN A 210 -17.01 24.23 -1.56
N ALA A 211 -15.84 24.61 -2.06
CA ALA A 211 -14.85 23.65 -2.52
C ALA A 211 -14.20 22.90 -1.35
N THR A 212 -14.05 21.59 -1.48
CA THR A 212 -13.28 20.73 -0.58
C THR A 212 -11.77 20.94 -0.76
N ARG A 213 -10.99 20.43 0.19
CA ARG A 213 -9.52 20.42 0.09
C ARG A 213 -9.04 19.66 -1.15
N VAL A 214 -9.67 18.51 -1.45
CA VAL A 214 -9.28 17.67 -2.60
C VAL A 214 -9.59 18.37 -3.91
N GLU A 215 -10.80 18.89 -4.08
CA GLU A 215 -11.18 19.62 -5.30
C GLU A 215 -10.25 20.82 -5.55
N SER A 216 -9.95 21.60 -4.51
CA SER A 216 -9.14 22.81 -4.62
C SER A 216 -7.70 22.51 -5.03
N ILE A 217 -7.08 21.47 -4.47
CA ILE A 217 -5.71 21.06 -4.81
C ILE A 217 -5.68 20.42 -6.20
N THR A 218 -6.61 19.51 -6.50
CA THR A 218 -6.67 18.85 -7.81
C THR A 218 -6.92 19.85 -8.94
N ALA A 219 -7.80 20.84 -8.75
CA ALA A 219 -8.03 21.89 -9.72
C ALA A 219 -6.77 22.73 -9.98
N LEU A 220 -6.00 23.05 -8.94
CA LEU A 220 -4.71 23.73 -9.09
C LEU A 220 -3.72 22.88 -9.89
N LEU A 221 -3.56 21.61 -9.54
CA LEU A 221 -2.65 20.69 -10.22
C LEU A 221 -3.02 20.53 -11.70
N LEU A 222 -4.31 20.35 -12.00
CA LEU A 222 -4.82 20.26 -13.37
C LEU A 222 -4.54 21.54 -14.16
N ARG A 223 -4.76 22.72 -13.55
CA ARG A 223 -4.45 24.02 -14.18
C ARG A 223 -2.96 24.18 -14.47
N CYS A 224 -2.09 23.75 -13.56
CA CYS A 224 -0.64 23.78 -13.77
C CYS A 224 -0.21 22.81 -14.88
N ALA A 225 -0.73 21.58 -14.87
CA ALA A 225 -0.42 20.56 -15.87
C ALA A 225 -0.85 20.98 -17.28
N THR A 226 -2.06 21.51 -17.42
CA THR A 226 -2.59 21.99 -18.71
C THR A 226 -1.80 23.18 -19.27
N LYS A 227 -1.41 24.15 -18.43
CA LYS A 227 -0.54 25.27 -18.86
C LYS A 227 0.83 24.79 -19.33
N THR A 228 1.47 23.88 -18.60
CA THR A 228 2.80 23.37 -18.94
C THR A 228 2.81 22.56 -20.23
N ARG A 229 1.71 21.85 -20.53
CA ARG A 229 1.55 21.12 -21.79
C ARG A 229 1.44 22.05 -22.99
N ARG A 230 0.72 23.17 -22.84
CA ARG A 230 0.57 24.19 -23.90
C ARG A 230 1.84 24.99 -24.17
N SER A 231 2.75 25.13 -23.21
CA SER A 231 4.03 25.83 -23.42
C SER A 231 5.11 24.97 -24.08
N LYS A 232 4.84 23.68 -24.32
CA LYS A 232 5.76 22.73 -24.96
C LYS A 232 5.29 22.28 -26.35
N ALA A 233 4.11 22.73 -26.78
CA ALA A 233 3.58 22.54 -28.13
C ALA A 233 3.76 23.85 -28.90
#